data_AF-A0A969PAG9-F1
#
_entry.id   AF-A0A969PAG9-F1
#
_cell.length_a   1.000
_cell.length_b   1.000
_cell.length_c   1.000
_cell.angle_alpha   90.00
_cell.angle_beta   90.00
_cell.angle_gamma   90.00
#
_symmetry.space_group_name_H-M   'P 1'
#
loop_
_entity.id
_entity.type
_entity.pdbx_description
1 polymer ?
#
loop_
_entity_poly.entity_id
_entity_poly.type
_entity_poly.pdbx_seq_one_letter_code
_entity_poly.pdbx_strand_id
1 'polypeptide(L)'
;MKSNFWIGLLVLGLFGTAACQFWGKGIARPDYENVDAVYSPGLTRDTQSRPEVVERVSDGDTLVLNTGEKVRLCGIDSPEKEQPLGNPSKSKLEALVRSAGNQVLVWEVEKDRYGRTVAEVFISASTPEQPEGETFVNSEMVQTGMAYLYPKYVGSCPNKDAIAEAERIAKSSKVGVWAGNYQVPWEFRKAQQLRDMKGGVEFDPAKFRPAGLPDYCGLCGWALALAHAKSGDAAMLAGYVGKSEELDEALTTFAHAYADQTERDYEQLAVAARQGRIQVSSEF
;
A
#
# COMPACT_ATOMS: atom_id res chain seq x y z
N MET A 1 18.81 3.49 36.50
CA MET A 1 19.32 3.10 35.17
C MET A 1 18.61 1.79 34.81
N LYS A 2 17.41 1.83 34.23
CA LYS A 2 17.13 1.75 32.78
C LYS A 2 18.07 0.75 32.08
N SER A 3 17.70 -0.52 32.08
CA SER A 3 18.24 -1.51 31.14
C SER A 3 17.14 -1.89 30.17
N ASN A 4 17.21 -1.27 29.00
CA ASN A 4 16.63 -1.78 27.76
C ASN A 4 17.28 -3.14 27.50
N PHE A 5 16.54 -4.24 27.49
CA PHE A 5 16.86 -5.42 26.69
C PHE A 5 15.72 -6.44 26.79
N TRP A 6 15.28 -6.95 25.63
CA TRP A 6 14.32 -8.04 25.39
C TRP A 6 12.82 -7.70 25.44
N ILE A 7 12.28 -7.22 24.31
CA ILE A 7 10.89 -7.52 23.89
C ILE A 7 10.93 -7.84 22.39
N GLY A 8 11.14 -9.12 22.08
CA GLY A 8 10.99 -9.70 20.76
C GLY A 8 10.12 -10.96 20.91
N LEU A 9 9.06 -11.04 20.10
CA LEU A 9 7.95 -12.00 20.14
C LEU A 9 6.89 -11.77 21.23
N LEU A 10 5.85 -11.00 20.88
CA LEU A 10 4.53 -11.07 21.52
C LEU A 10 3.49 -10.44 20.59
N VAL A 11 2.85 -11.26 19.76
CA VAL A 11 1.72 -10.88 18.91
C VAL A 11 0.87 -12.12 18.63
N LEU A 12 -0.40 -12.12 19.05
CA LEU A 12 -1.57 -12.59 18.28
C LEU A 12 -2.85 -12.33 19.10
N GLY A 13 -3.85 -11.73 18.46
CA GLY A 13 -5.17 -11.50 19.06
C GLY A 13 -5.86 -10.27 18.46
N LEU A 14 -7.04 -10.51 17.87
CA LEU A 14 -8.06 -9.57 17.35
C LEU A 14 -8.03 -9.35 15.83
N PHE A 15 -8.92 -10.04 15.10
CA PHE A 15 -10.17 -9.47 14.57
C PHE A 15 -10.98 -10.53 13.79
N GLY A 16 -12.01 -11.09 14.43
CA GLY A 16 -13.09 -11.84 13.80
C GLY A 16 -14.43 -11.18 14.12
N THR A 17 -15.37 -11.19 13.16
CA THR A 17 -16.78 -10.74 13.19
C THR A 17 -17.15 -9.41 12.51
N ALA A 18 -17.20 -9.40 11.18
CA ALA A 18 -18.17 -8.58 10.42
C ALA A 18 -18.30 -9.07 8.95
N ALA A 19 -18.76 -10.30 8.72
CA ALA A 19 -18.97 -10.82 7.36
C ALA A 19 -20.23 -11.67 7.17
N CYS A 20 -21.23 -11.55 8.05
CA CYS A 20 -22.44 -12.38 7.96
C CYS A 20 -23.71 -11.56 8.20
N GLN A 21 -24.02 -10.61 7.31
CA GLN A 21 -25.37 -10.01 7.26
C GLN A 21 -25.78 -9.37 5.92
N PHE A 22 -25.02 -9.55 4.83
CA PHE A 22 -25.32 -8.90 3.55
C PHE A 22 -25.66 -9.84 2.38
N TRP A 23 -25.94 -11.11 2.65
CA TRP A 23 -26.44 -12.06 1.65
C TRP A 23 -27.90 -12.39 1.95
N GLY A 24 -28.82 -11.62 1.37
CA GLY A 24 -30.26 -11.86 1.57
C GLY A 24 -31.23 -10.94 0.85
N LYS A 25 -30.78 -9.89 0.15
CA LYS A 25 -31.68 -9.08 -0.70
C LYS A 25 -31.16 -9.07 -2.12
N GLY A 26 -31.92 -9.71 -3.01
CA GLY A 26 -31.67 -9.75 -4.44
C GLY A 26 -31.48 -8.34 -4.99
N ILE A 27 -30.33 -8.12 -5.61
CA ILE A 27 -30.05 -6.92 -6.36
C ILE A 27 -30.59 -7.17 -7.77
N ALA A 28 -31.58 -6.39 -8.19
CA ALA A 28 -32.07 -6.38 -9.55
C ALA A 28 -30.90 -6.17 -10.53
N ARG A 29 -30.85 -6.97 -11.59
CA ARG A 29 -29.88 -6.77 -12.68
C ARG A 29 -30.21 -5.43 -13.35
N PRO A 30 -29.25 -4.50 -13.48
CA PRO A 30 -29.48 -3.33 -14.32
C PRO A 30 -29.54 -3.79 -15.79
N ASP A 31 -30.52 -3.27 -16.52
CA ASP A 31 -30.63 -3.47 -17.97
C ASP A 31 -29.40 -2.91 -18.69
N TYR A 32 -28.70 -3.78 -19.42
CA TYR A 32 -27.57 -3.43 -20.28
C TYR A 32 -28.06 -3.25 -21.71
N GLU A 33 -28.69 -2.11 -22.00
CA GLU A 33 -28.99 -1.66 -23.37
C GLU A 33 -28.48 -0.23 -23.60
N ASN A 34 -27.15 -0.06 -23.63
CA ASN A 34 -26.41 0.94 -24.42
C ASN A 34 -24.94 0.92 -23.99
N VAL A 35 -24.05 0.36 -24.81
CA VAL A 35 -22.60 0.39 -24.59
C VAL A 35 -21.89 1.50 -25.39
N ASP A 36 -22.64 2.41 -26.01
CA ASP A 36 -22.08 3.45 -26.91
C ASP A 36 -22.16 4.89 -26.37
N ALA A 37 -22.31 5.07 -25.05
CA ALA A 37 -22.21 6.39 -24.43
C ALA A 37 -21.20 6.35 -23.26
N VAL A 38 -19.95 6.69 -23.56
CA VAL A 38 -18.91 6.96 -22.55
C VAL A 38 -19.42 8.12 -21.68
N TYR A 39 -19.83 7.81 -20.45
CA TYR A 39 -20.07 8.82 -19.43
C TYR A 39 -18.70 9.41 -19.05
N SER A 40 -18.38 10.58 -19.60
CA SER A 40 -17.26 11.40 -19.14
C SER A 40 -17.79 12.40 -18.12
N PRO A 41 -17.55 12.22 -16.80
CA PRO A 41 -17.73 13.33 -15.87
C PRO A 41 -16.92 14.49 -16.41
N GLY A 42 -17.54 15.67 -16.56
CA GLY A 42 -16.84 16.84 -17.08
C GLY A 42 -15.59 17.09 -16.27
N LEU A 43 -14.42 16.87 -16.86
CA LEU A 43 -13.14 17.20 -16.23
C LEU A 43 -13.17 18.71 -15.96
N THR A 44 -13.18 19.07 -14.69
CA THR A 44 -12.99 20.46 -14.31
C THR A 44 -11.51 20.72 -14.38
N ARG A 45 -11.08 21.74 -15.12
CA ARG A 45 -9.71 22.24 -15.11
C ARG A 45 -9.75 23.65 -14.53
N ASP A 46 -8.99 23.90 -13.47
CA ASP A 46 -8.82 25.26 -12.96
C ASP A 46 -7.89 26.08 -13.87
N THR A 47 -8.17 27.36 -13.96
CA THR A 47 -7.30 28.43 -14.46
C THR A 47 -5.91 28.49 -13.78
N GLN A 48 -5.71 27.78 -12.67
CA GLN A 48 -4.43 27.68 -11.94
C GLN A 48 -3.46 26.62 -12.48
N SER A 49 -3.84 25.84 -13.49
CA SER A 49 -2.91 24.91 -14.13
C SER A 49 -1.76 25.64 -14.83
N ARG A 50 -0.52 25.21 -14.57
CA ARG A 50 0.69 25.80 -15.17
C ARG A 50 1.35 24.84 -16.17
N PRO A 51 1.84 25.33 -17.32
CA PRO A 51 2.61 24.52 -18.26
C PRO A 51 4.01 24.26 -17.74
N GLU A 52 4.44 23.00 -17.80
CA GLU A 52 5.73 22.55 -17.30
C GLU A 52 6.39 21.57 -18.27
N VAL A 53 7.71 21.48 -18.20
CA VAL A 53 8.50 20.55 -18.99
C VAL A 53 9.04 19.45 -18.08
N VAL A 54 8.70 18.21 -18.41
CA VAL A 54 9.19 17.03 -17.70
C VAL A 54 10.60 16.69 -18.18
N GLU A 55 11.54 16.62 -17.25
CA GLU A 55 12.90 16.13 -17.51
C GLU A 55 12.93 14.60 -17.55
N ARG A 56 12.33 13.96 -16.54
CA ARG A 56 12.28 12.50 -16.42
C ARG A 56 11.13 12.03 -15.54
N VAL A 57 10.77 10.77 -15.72
CA VAL A 57 9.85 10.05 -14.84
C VAL A 57 10.65 9.28 -13.79
N SER A 58 10.31 9.45 -12.51
CA SER A 58 10.98 8.78 -11.39
C SER A 58 10.45 7.34 -11.23
N ASP A 59 9.13 7.22 -11.10
CA ASP A 59 8.36 5.99 -10.88
C ASP A 59 6.98 6.13 -11.57
N GLY A 60 6.06 5.18 -11.35
CA GLY A 60 4.75 5.16 -12.01
C GLY A 60 3.79 6.28 -11.59
N ASP A 61 4.16 7.14 -10.65
CA ASP A 61 3.30 8.22 -10.18
C ASP A 61 4.04 9.52 -9.84
N THR A 62 5.33 9.63 -10.14
CA THR A 62 6.16 10.80 -9.83
C THR A 62 6.93 11.27 -11.06
N LEU A 63 6.70 12.53 -11.44
CA LEU A 63 7.42 13.27 -12.46
C LEU A 63 8.53 14.13 -11.83
N VAL A 64 9.59 14.37 -12.58
CA VAL A 64 10.64 15.34 -12.26
C VAL A 64 10.68 16.36 -13.38
N LEU A 65 10.45 17.63 -13.04
CA LEU A 65 10.45 18.73 -13.99
C LEU A 65 11.90 19.17 -14.28
N ASN A 66 12.10 19.89 -15.38
CA ASN A 66 13.41 20.47 -15.73
C ASN A 66 13.94 21.48 -14.69
N THR A 67 13.08 21.98 -13.81
CA THR A 67 13.43 22.79 -12.64
C THR A 67 14.01 21.98 -11.49
N GLY A 68 13.98 20.64 -11.58
CA GLY A 68 14.30 19.71 -10.49
C GLY A 68 13.15 19.45 -9.51
N GLU A 69 12.02 20.14 -9.67
CA GLU A 69 10.82 19.95 -8.86
C GLU A 69 10.24 18.54 -9.07
N LYS A 70 9.78 17.92 -7.98
CA LYS A 70 9.12 16.61 -8.01
C LYS A 70 7.61 16.79 -7.91
N VAL A 71 6.89 16.22 -8.87
CA VAL A 71 5.42 16.24 -8.94
C VAL A 71 4.89 14.83 -8.76
N ARG A 72 4.12 14.58 -7.69
CA ARG A 72 3.43 13.33 -7.38
C ARG A 72 1.99 13.41 -7.89
N LEU A 73 1.55 12.42 -8.66
CA LEU A 73 0.19 12.35 -9.17
C LEU A 73 -0.81 12.18 -8.02
N CYS A 74 -1.75 13.12 -7.89
CA CYS A 74 -2.80 13.11 -6.88
C CYS A 74 -3.67 11.85 -6.97
N GLY A 75 -4.02 11.27 -5.82
CA GLY A 75 -5.11 10.29 -5.71
C GLY A 75 -4.82 8.89 -6.24
N ILE A 76 -3.60 8.64 -6.72
CA ILE A 76 -3.20 7.33 -7.26
C ILE A 76 -1.93 6.81 -6.57
N ASP A 77 -1.73 5.50 -6.60
CA ASP A 77 -0.52 4.84 -6.11
C ASP A 77 -0.09 3.77 -7.11
N SER A 78 1.10 3.93 -7.67
CA SER A 78 1.67 3.00 -8.65
C SER A 78 2.41 1.85 -7.96
N PRO A 79 2.49 0.66 -8.59
CA PRO A 79 3.34 -0.41 -8.09
C PRO A 79 4.79 0.05 -7.92
N GLU A 80 5.40 -0.31 -6.79
CA GLU A 80 6.81 -0.02 -6.52
C GLU A 80 7.70 -0.71 -7.56
N LYS A 81 8.91 -0.20 -7.78
CA LYS A 81 9.85 -0.73 -8.79
C LYS A 81 10.11 -2.25 -8.66
N GLU A 82 10.11 -2.75 -7.43
CA GLU A 82 10.33 -4.17 -7.11
C GLU A 82 9.05 -5.01 -7.21
N GLN A 83 7.88 -4.39 -7.34
CA GLN A 83 6.62 -5.09 -7.54
C GLN A 83 6.40 -5.47 -9.00
N PRO A 84 5.59 -6.51 -9.25
CA PRO A 84 4.99 -6.72 -10.56
C PRO A 84 4.36 -5.42 -11.09
N LEU A 85 4.55 -5.14 -12.37
CA LEU A 85 4.08 -3.94 -13.06
C LEU A 85 4.72 -2.60 -12.62
N GLY A 86 5.72 -2.58 -11.73
CA GLY A 86 6.43 -1.34 -11.38
C GLY A 86 7.15 -0.69 -12.57
N ASN A 87 7.97 -1.46 -13.29
CA ASN A 87 8.62 -0.96 -14.51
C ASN A 87 7.61 -0.66 -15.65
N PRO A 88 6.62 -1.53 -15.95
CA PRO A 88 5.54 -1.20 -16.90
C PRO A 88 4.79 0.08 -16.58
N SER A 89 4.47 0.32 -15.31
CA SER A 89 3.78 1.54 -14.86
C SER A 89 4.60 2.79 -15.16
N LYS A 90 5.89 2.77 -14.78
CA LYS A 90 6.84 3.84 -15.13
C LYS A 90 6.90 4.06 -16.64
N SER A 91 7.04 3.00 -17.44
CA SER A 91 7.14 3.08 -18.89
C SER A 91 5.88 3.66 -19.54
N LYS A 92 4.69 3.38 -19.00
CA LYS A 92 3.42 3.96 -19.45
C LYS A 92 3.40 5.47 -19.20
N LEU A 93 3.77 5.92 -18.00
CA LEU A 93 3.84 7.35 -17.68
C LEU A 93 4.85 8.07 -18.57
N GLU A 94 6.02 7.48 -18.80
CA GLU A 94 7.00 8.02 -19.76
C GLU A 94 6.43 8.12 -21.18
N ALA A 95 5.68 7.11 -21.64
CA ALA A 95 5.09 7.13 -22.98
C ALA A 95 4.04 8.25 -23.12
N LEU A 96 3.19 8.45 -22.11
CA LEU A 96 2.22 9.55 -22.08
C LEU A 96 2.92 10.91 -22.17
N VAL A 97 3.91 11.14 -21.31
CA VAL A 97 4.69 12.39 -21.30
C VAL A 97 5.41 12.62 -22.64
N ARG A 98 6.03 11.57 -23.21
CA ARG A 98 6.71 11.66 -24.51
C ARG A 98 5.74 11.97 -25.66
N SER A 99 4.52 11.43 -25.64
CA SER A 99 3.51 11.72 -26.67
C SER A 99 3.09 13.19 -26.71
N ALA A 100 3.26 13.92 -25.61
CA ALA A 100 2.99 15.35 -25.51
C ALA A 100 4.26 16.21 -25.64
N GLY A 101 5.35 15.66 -26.20
CA GLY A 101 6.61 16.39 -26.36
C GLY A 101 7.25 16.80 -25.04
N ASN A 102 7.06 15.99 -23.99
CA ASN A 102 7.47 16.27 -22.60
C ASN A 102 6.82 17.51 -21.96
N GLN A 103 5.75 18.04 -22.56
CA GLN A 103 4.98 19.14 -21.99
C GLN A 103 3.78 18.59 -21.22
N VAL A 104 3.57 19.12 -20.03
CA VAL A 104 2.45 18.77 -19.15
C VAL A 104 1.83 20.04 -18.58
N LEU A 105 0.54 19.99 -18.27
CA LEU A 105 -0.14 20.99 -17.46
C LEU A 105 -0.27 20.43 -16.04
N VAL A 106 0.28 21.15 -15.07
CA VAL A 106 0.28 20.76 -13.65
C VAL A 106 -0.72 21.61 -12.90
N TRP A 107 -1.75 20.97 -12.35
CA TRP A 107 -2.64 21.59 -11.36
C TRP A 107 -2.22 21.15 -9.96
N GLU A 108 -1.51 22.03 -9.26
CA GLU A 108 -1.10 21.81 -7.87
C GLU A 108 -2.31 21.75 -6.93
N VAL A 109 -2.39 20.67 -6.16
CA VAL A 109 -3.42 20.44 -5.14
C VAL A 109 -2.88 20.78 -3.76
N GLU A 110 -1.70 20.25 -3.43
CA GLU A 110 -1.04 20.48 -2.14
C GLU A 110 0.47 20.18 -2.21
N LYS A 111 1.20 20.48 -1.13
CA LYS A 111 2.56 19.98 -0.91
C LYS A 111 2.52 18.87 0.13
N ASP A 112 3.21 17.76 -0.14
CA ASP A 112 3.32 16.68 0.82
C ASP A 112 4.42 16.94 1.88
N ARG A 113 4.47 16.09 2.91
CA ARG A 113 5.47 16.17 4.00
C ARG A 113 6.93 16.05 3.55
N TYR A 114 7.18 15.59 2.33
CA TYR A 114 8.50 15.43 1.74
C TYR A 114 8.87 16.59 0.83
N GLY A 115 8.01 17.61 0.72
CA GLY A 115 8.21 18.77 -0.15
C GLY A 115 7.91 18.49 -1.62
N ARG A 116 7.26 17.37 -1.96
CA ARG A 116 6.79 17.11 -3.34
C ARG A 116 5.48 17.83 -3.58
N THR A 117 5.30 18.26 -4.81
CA THR A 117 4.04 18.84 -5.29
C THR A 117 3.06 17.72 -5.60
N VAL A 118 1.94 17.65 -4.90
CA VAL A 118 0.85 16.73 -5.23
C VAL A 118 -0.05 17.43 -6.23
N ALA A 119 -0.25 16.83 -7.40
CA ALA A 119 -0.93 17.49 -8.51
C ALA A 119 -1.76 16.56 -9.38
N GLU A 120 -2.76 17.14 -10.03
CA GLU A 120 -3.40 16.56 -11.19
C GLU A 120 -2.67 17.01 -12.45
N VAL A 121 -2.38 16.06 -13.34
CA VAL A 121 -1.56 16.31 -14.53
C VAL A 121 -2.37 16.05 -15.78
N PHE A 122 -2.32 17.00 -16.70
CA PHE A 122 -2.98 16.93 -18.00
C PHE A 122 -1.93 17.02 -19.11
N ILE A 123 -2.18 16.34 -20.22
CA ILE A 123 -1.37 16.46 -21.43
C ILE A 123 -2.26 16.74 -22.62
N SER A 124 -1.82 17.63 -23.49
CA SER A 124 -2.43 17.81 -24.81
C SER A 124 -1.69 16.91 -25.77
N ALA A 125 -2.27 15.75 -26.06
CA ALA A 125 -1.70 14.79 -26.99
C ALA A 125 -2.74 14.50 -28.08
N SER A 126 -2.38 14.82 -29.32
CA SER A 126 -3.19 14.46 -30.48
C SER A 126 -3.11 12.95 -30.69
N THR A 127 -4.24 12.25 -30.56
CA THR A 127 -4.36 10.86 -30.99
C THR A 127 -5.06 10.80 -32.36
N PRO A 128 -4.89 9.71 -33.15
CA PRO A 128 -5.64 9.54 -34.40
C PRO A 128 -7.16 9.61 -34.20
N GLU A 129 -7.63 9.24 -33.00
CA GLU A 129 -9.04 9.24 -32.61
C GLU A 129 -9.49 10.61 -32.05
N GLN A 130 -8.58 11.38 -31.44
CA GLN A 130 -8.84 12.71 -30.87
C GLN A 130 -7.70 13.69 -31.22
N PRO A 131 -7.81 14.42 -32.35
CA PRO A 131 -6.74 15.30 -32.83
C PRO A 131 -6.46 16.52 -31.92
N GLU A 132 -7.42 16.90 -31.07
CA GLU A 132 -7.28 17.95 -30.05
C GLU A 132 -7.72 17.42 -28.66
N GLY A 133 -7.22 16.25 -28.28
CA GLY A 133 -7.52 15.63 -26.98
C GLY A 133 -6.64 16.14 -25.85
N GLU A 134 -7.26 16.56 -24.74
CA GLU A 134 -6.58 16.69 -23.45
C GLU A 134 -6.78 15.37 -22.69
N THR A 135 -5.67 14.74 -22.27
CA THR A 135 -5.69 13.50 -21.49
C THR A 135 -5.40 13.83 -20.03
N PHE A 136 -6.29 13.40 -19.13
CA PHE A 136 -6.03 13.42 -17.70
C PHE A 136 -5.15 12.23 -17.30
N VAL A 137 -3.88 12.50 -17.02
CA VAL A 137 -2.84 11.47 -16.82
C VAL A 137 -3.15 10.57 -15.62
N ASN A 138 -3.65 11.12 -14.52
CA ASN A 138 -3.94 10.33 -13.32
C ASN A 138 -5.02 9.26 -13.60
N SER A 139 -6.08 9.64 -14.30
CA SER A 139 -7.16 8.74 -14.71
C SER A 139 -6.66 7.69 -15.71
N GLU A 140 -5.88 8.10 -16.71
CA GLU A 140 -5.32 7.20 -17.72
C GLU A 140 -4.41 6.11 -17.10
N MET A 141 -3.59 6.49 -16.12
CA MET A 141 -2.74 5.54 -15.39
C MET A 141 -3.57 4.49 -14.65
N VAL A 142 -4.70 4.88 -14.06
CA VAL A 142 -5.60 3.94 -13.36
C VAL A 142 -6.41 3.09 -14.35
N GLN A 143 -6.95 3.70 -15.41
CA GLN A 143 -7.79 3.04 -16.40
C GLN A 143 -7.04 1.92 -17.14
N THR A 144 -5.75 2.16 -17.42
CA THR A 144 -4.87 1.16 -18.05
C THR A 144 -4.32 0.12 -17.05
N GLY A 145 -4.71 0.21 -15.78
CA GLY A 145 -4.26 -0.69 -14.72
C GLY A 145 -2.79 -0.52 -14.38
N MET A 146 -2.20 0.65 -14.62
CA MET A 146 -0.80 0.94 -14.26
C MET A 146 -0.68 1.59 -12.87
N ALA A 147 -1.79 1.99 -12.26
CA ALA A 147 -1.85 2.47 -10.88
C ALA A 147 -3.18 2.06 -10.23
N TYR A 148 -3.19 2.07 -8.90
CA TYR A 148 -4.40 1.97 -8.09
C TYR A 148 -4.94 3.36 -7.75
N LEU A 149 -6.26 3.48 -7.60
CA LEU A 149 -6.82 4.59 -6.83
C LEU A 149 -6.32 4.46 -5.39
N TYR A 150 -5.88 5.56 -4.78
CA TYR A 150 -5.37 5.55 -3.41
C TYR A 150 -6.37 6.19 -2.43
N PRO A 151 -7.16 5.39 -1.68
CA PRO A 151 -8.29 5.91 -0.91
C PRO A 151 -7.90 6.96 0.14
N LYS A 152 -6.67 6.88 0.65
CA LYS A 152 -6.18 7.78 1.70
C LYS A 152 -6.07 9.24 1.24
N TYR A 153 -5.71 9.48 -0.03
CA TYR A 153 -5.40 10.83 -0.52
C TYR A 153 -6.30 11.29 -1.68
N VAL A 154 -7.09 10.39 -2.28
CA VAL A 154 -7.98 10.75 -3.40
C VAL A 154 -9.04 11.80 -3.01
N GLY A 155 -9.41 11.89 -1.73
CA GLY A 155 -10.45 12.81 -1.26
C GLY A 155 -10.14 14.29 -1.51
N SER A 156 -8.86 14.67 -1.55
CA SER A 156 -8.40 16.03 -1.80
C SER A 156 -8.24 16.37 -3.30
N CYS A 157 -8.34 15.37 -4.18
CA CYS A 157 -8.13 15.57 -5.62
C CYS A 157 -9.40 16.13 -6.29
N PRO A 158 -9.29 17.24 -7.06
CA PRO A 158 -10.43 17.86 -7.74
C PRO A 158 -11.24 16.89 -8.63
N ASN A 159 -10.57 16.06 -9.42
CA ASN A 159 -11.17 15.15 -10.41
C ASN A 159 -11.21 13.69 -9.92
N LYS A 160 -11.41 13.48 -8.61
CA LYS A 160 -11.49 12.14 -7.99
C LYS A 160 -12.51 11.19 -8.62
N ASP A 161 -13.63 11.72 -9.12
CA ASP A 161 -14.69 10.90 -9.73
C ASP A 161 -14.22 10.27 -11.05
N ALA A 162 -13.39 10.98 -11.82
CA ALA A 162 -12.77 10.43 -13.03
C ALA A 162 -11.79 9.30 -12.69
N ILE A 163 -11.02 9.44 -11.59
CA ILE A 163 -10.10 8.39 -11.12
C ILE A 163 -10.89 7.16 -10.65
N ALA A 164 -12.01 7.36 -9.94
CA ALA A 164 -12.86 6.27 -9.48
C ALA A 164 -13.50 5.50 -10.65
N GLU A 165 -13.98 6.24 -11.67
CA GLU A 165 -14.54 5.64 -12.87
C GLU A 165 -13.49 4.87 -13.68
N ALA A 166 -12.29 5.44 -13.82
CA ALA A 166 -11.16 4.74 -14.42
C ALA A 166 -10.84 3.42 -13.71
N GLU A 167 -10.89 3.40 -12.37
CA GLU A 167 -10.66 2.17 -11.60
C GLU A 167 -11.77 1.15 -11.86
N ARG A 168 -13.03 1.58 -11.93
CA ARG A 168 -14.17 0.72 -12.25
C ARG A 168 -14.00 0.06 -13.61
N ILE A 169 -13.58 0.83 -14.61
CA ILE A 169 -13.30 0.34 -15.96
C ILE A 169 -12.15 -0.67 -15.93
N ALA A 170 -11.02 -0.33 -15.30
CA ALA A 170 -9.85 -1.20 -15.23
C ALA A 170 -10.14 -2.54 -14.55
N LYS A 171 -10.94 -2.52 -13.47
CA LYS A 171 -11.44 -3.72 -12.77
C LYS A 171 -12.32 -4.58 -13.68
N SER A 172 -13.26 -3.96 -14.40
CA SER A 172 -14.16 -4.68 -15.30
C SER A 172 -13.42 -5.34 -16.48
N SER A 173 -12.40 -4.66 -16.99
CA SER A 173 -11.55 -5.12 -18.10
C SER A 173 -10.44 -6.05 -17.66
N LYS A 174 -10.22 -6.23 -16.35
CA LYS A 174 -9.14 -7.06 -15.77
C LYS A 174 -7.76 -6.74 -16.36
N VAL A 175 -7.42 -5.46 -16.44
CA VAL A 175 -6.15 -4.98 -17.03
C VAL A 175 -5.12 -4.59 -15.98
N GLY A 176 -3.85 -4.71 -16.34
CA GLY A 176 -2.72 -4.30 -15.52
C GLY A 176 -2.77 -4.91 -14.11
N VAL A 177 -2.77 -4.07 -13.08
CA VAL A 177 -2.82 -4.48 -11.68
C VAL A 177 -4.09 -5.26 -11.30
N TRP A 178 -5.13 -5.22 -12.13
CA TRP A 178 -6.38 -5.96 -11.97
C TRP A 178 -6.42 -7.28 -12.77
N ALA A 179 -5.37 -7.60 -13.54
CA ALA A 179 -5.27 -8.85 -14.30
C ALA A 179 -4.88 -10.05 -13.42
N GLY A 180 -4.33 -9.80 -12.24
CA GLY A 180 -3.86 -10.83 -11.31
C GLY A 180 -4.08 -10.44 -9.85
N ASN A 181 -3.74 -11.36 -8.95
CA ASN A 181 -3.80 -11.11 -7.51
C ASN A 181 -2.48 -10.47 -7.03
N TYR A 182 -2.30 -9.19 -7.31
CA TYR A 182 -1.12 -8.44 -6.89
C TYR A 182 -1.38 -7.69 -5.57
N GLN A 183 -0.36 -7.61 -4.73
CA GLN A 183 -0.42 -6.79 -3.52
C GLN A 183 -0.40 -5.31 -3.90
N VAL A 184 -1.27 -4.53 -3.26
CA VAL A 184 -1.34 -3.07 -3.43
C VAL A 184 -0.07 -2.37 -2.90
N PRO A 185 0.35 -1.22 -3.48
CA PRO A 185 1.68 -0.67 -3.22
C PRO A 185 1.86 -0.19 -1.77
N TRP A 186 0.82 0.39 -1.16
CA TRP A 186 0.88 0.83 0.24
C TRP A 186 1.04 -0.32 1.24
N GLU A 187 0.55 -1.53 0.95
CA GLU A 187 0.80 -2.70 1.79
C GLU A 187 2.20 -3.26 1.57
N PHE A 188 2.65 -3.29 0.32
CA PHE A 188 4.00 -3.72 -0.02
C PHE A 188 5.07 -2.83 0.63
N ARG A 189 4.88 -1.50 0.63
CA ARG A 189 5.75 -0.56 1.35
C ARG A 189 5.79 -0.84 2.85
N LYS A 190 4.65 -1.12 3.47
CA LYS A 190 4.58 -1.47 4.90
C LYS A 190 5.34 -2.76 5.18
N ALA A 191 5.19 -3.79 4.35
CA ALA A 191 5.92 -5.04 4.47
C ALA A 191 7.44 -4.86 4.31
N GLN A 192 7.88 -4.04 3.36
CA GLN A 192 9.30 -3.70 3.19
C GLN A 192 9.85 -2.95 4.41
N GLN A 193 9.11 -2.00 4.95
CA GLN A 193 9.51 -1.27 6.16
C GLN A 193 9.75 -2.21 7.34
N LEU A 194 8.88 -3.21 7.53
CA LEU A 194 9.07 -4.24 8.55
C LEU A 194 10.27 -5.13 8.29
N ARG A 195 10.44 -5.61 7.05
CA ARG A 195 11.61 -6.41 6.66
C ARG A 195 12.91 -5.65 6.91
N ASP A 196 12.93 -4.36 6.61
CA ASP A 196 14.08 -3.48 6.79
C ASP A 196 14.24 -3.01 8.25
N MET A 197 13.40 -3.49 9.19
CA MET A 197 13.32 -3.07 10.59
C MET A 197 13.04 -1.56 10.80
N LYS A 198 12.65 -0.87 9.73
CA LYS A 198 12.27 0.56 9.72
C LYS A 198 10.85 0.68 10.24
N GLY A 199 10.72 0.84 11.56
CA GLY A 199 9.42 0.78 12.25
C GLY A 199 9.37 -0.28 13.33
N GLY A 200 10.52 -0.87 13.69
CA GLY A 200 10.65 -1.56 14.98
C GLY A 200 10.05 -0.68 16.06
N VAL A 201 9.08 -1.25 16.77
CA VAL A 201 8.44 -0.56 17.88
C VAL A 201 9.48 -0.50 19.00
N GLU A 202 10.00 0.69 19.27
CA GLU A 202 10.65 0.94 20.55
C GLU A 202 9.57 0.88 21.63
N PHE A 203 9.61 -0.18 22.44
CA PHE A 203 8.80 -0.30 23.65
C PHE A 203 9.38 0.61 24.74
N ASP A 204 9.42 1.92 24.48
CA ASP A 204 9.62 2.94 25.52
C ASP A 204 8.26 3.17 26.20
N PRO A 205 8.10 2.83 27.50
CA PRO A 205 6.83 3.00 28.22
C PRO A 205 6.28 4.43 28.16
N ALA A 206 7.12 5.45 27.91
CA ALA A 206 6.70 6.84 27.81
C ALA A 206 6.27 7.27 26.40
N LYS A 207 6.61 6.51 25.36
CA LYS A 207 6.36 6.88 23.94
C LYS A 207 5.54 5.84 23.17
N PHE A 208 5.42 4.64 23.70
CA PHE A 208 4.65 3.57 23.09
C PHE A 208 3.16 3.93 23.08
N ARG A 209 2.57 3.94 21.87
CA ARG A 209 1.14 4.16 21.67
C ARG A 209 0.48 2.81 21.33
N PRO A 210 -0.37 2.25 22.20
CA PRO A 210 -1.00 0.95 21.97
C PRO A 210 -1.87 0.89 20.71
N ALA A 211 -2.39 2.04 20.25
CA ALA A 211 -3.31 2.12 19.13
C ALA A 211 -2.75 1.58 17.80
N GLY A 212 -1.43 1.64 17.57
CA GLY A 212 -0.80 1.13 16.35
C GLY A 212 -0.36 -0.33 16.42
N LEU A 213 -0.47 -0.96 17.60
CA LEU A 213 0.02 -2.31 17.82
C LEU A 213 -0.74 -3.35 16.98
N PRO A 214 -2.08 -3.36 16.90
CA PRO A 214 -2.80 -4.34 16.08
C PRO A 214 -2.42 -4.31 14.60
N ASP A 215 -2.22 -3.10 14.04
CA ASP A 215 -1.79 -2.94 12.64
C ASP A 215 -0.37 -3.50 12.42
N TYR A 216 0.55 -3.20 13.35
CA TYR A 216 1.92 -3.73 13.32
C TYR A 216 1.92 -5.27 13.41
N CYS A 217 1.16 -5.79 14.36
CA CYS A 217 0.91 -7.20 14.59
C CYS A 217 0.40 -7.91 13.33
N GLY A 218 -0.64 -7.37 12.70
CA GLY A 218 -1.24 -7.92 11.49
C GLY A 218 -0.24 -7.98 10.33
N LEU A 219 0.60 -6.96 10.17
CA LEU A 219 1.62 -6.94 9.14
C LEU A 219 2.74 -7.97 9.40
N CYS A 220 3.19 -8.13 10.66
CA CYS A 220 4.14 -9.17 11.04
C CYS A 220 3.57 -10.58 10.79
N GLY A 221 2.31 -10.81 11.17
CA GLY A 221 1.60 -12.06 10.91
C GLY A 221 1.50 -12.36 9.42
N TRP A 222 1.12 -11.36 8.61
CA TRP A 222 1.08 -11.50 7.15
C TRP A 222 2.45 -11.84 6.55
N ALA A 223 3.51 -11.16 6.98
CA ALA A 223 4.87 -11.41 6.47
C ALA A 223 5.34 -12.82 6.81
N LEU A 224 5.06 -13.29 8.04
CA LEU A 224 5.38 -14.64 8.48
C LEU A 224 4.59 -15.71 7.71
N ALA A 225 3.27 -15.50 7.56
CA ALA A 225 2.41 -16.39 6.78
C ALA A 225 2.86 -16.49 5.32
N LEU A 226 3.24 -15.37 4.71
CA LEU A 226 3.77 -15.34 3.34
C LEU A 226 5.09 -16.11 3.21
N ALA A 227 5.98 -16.02 4.20
CA ALA A 227 7.21 -16.79 4.22
C ALA A 227 6.95 -18.29 4.33
N HIS A 228 6.04 -18.72 5.21
CA HIS A 228 5.69 -20.13 5.38
C HIS A 228 4.91 -20.71 4.20
N ALA A 229 4.04 -19.92 3.55
CA ALA A 229 3.32 -20.33 2.35
C ALA A 229 4.24 -20.63 1.16
N LYS A 230 5.49 -20.14 1.16
CA LYS A 230 6.50 -20.50 0.15
C LYS A 230 7.18 -21.85 0.44
N SER A 231 7.11 -22.32 1.68
CA SER A 231 7.74 -23.57 2.13
C SER A 231 6.81 -24.78 2.12
N GLY A 232 5.51 -24.60 1.89
CA GLY A 232 4.51 -25.67 1.88
C GLY A 232 3.32 -25.38 0.97
N ASP A 233 2.44 -26.37 0.79
CA ASP A 233 1.20 -26.20 0.01
C ASP A 233 0.20 -25.34 0.80
N ALA A 234 0.06 -24.09 0.37
CA ALA A 234 -0.80 -23.10 1.01
C ALA A 234 -2.27 -23.54 1.08
N ALA A 235 -2.76 -24.30 0.10
CA ALA A 235 -4.15 -24.77 0.10
C ALA A 235 -4.37 -25.87 1.15
N MET A 236 -3.41 -26.79 1.28
CA MET A 236 -3.43 -27.82 2.33
C MET A 236 -3.33 -27.21 3.73
N LEU A 237 -2.44 -26.24 3.92
CA LEU A 237 -2.31 -25.53 5.19
C LEU A 237 -3.59 -24.77 5.54
N ALA A 238 -4.16 -24.03 4.60
CA ALA A 238 -5.43 -23.33 4.81
C ALA A 238 -6.58 -24.29 5.14
N GLY A 239 -6.62 -25.46 4.49
CA GLY A 239 -7.61 -26.50 4.78
C GLY A 239 -7.44 -27.12 6.18
N TYR A 240 -6.20 -27.36 6.61
CA TYR A 240 -5.87 -27.89 7.93
C TYR A 240 -6.20 -26.91 9.06
N VAL A 241 -5.88 -25.63 8.87
CA VAL A 241 -6.18 -24.55 9.82
C VAL A 241 -7.68 -24.29 9.92
N GLY A 242 -8.41 -24.37 8.80
CA GLY A 242 -9.85 -24.20 8.79
C GLY A 242 -10.28 -22.74 8.95
N LYS A 243 -11.48 -22.53 9.53
CA LYS A 243 -12.10 -21.20 9.74
C LYS A 243 -12.44 -20.93 11.21
N SER A 244 -12.09 -21.84 12.11
CA SER A 244 -12.31 -21.71 13.55
C SER A 244 -11.24 -20.80 14.17
N GLU A 245 -11.51 -20.31 15.37
CA GLU A 245 -10.54 -19.54 16.17
C GLU A 245 -9.54 -20.46 16.92
N GLU A 246 -9.63 -21.78 16.73
CA GLU A 246 -8.85 -22.78 17.47
C GLU A 246 -7.33 -22.60 17.32
N LEU A 247 -6.87 -22.28 16.10
CA LEU A 247 -5.45 -21.99 15.87
C LEU A 247 -5.04 -20.69 16.57
N ASP A 248 -5.86 -19.66 16.47
CA ASP A 248 -5.59 -18.34 17.06
C ASP A 248 -5.49 -18.45 18.59
N GLU A 249 -6.40 -19.19 19.21
CA GLU A 249 -6.39 -19.50 20.65
C GLU A 249 -5.17 -20.32 21.05
N ALA A 250 -4.81 -21.34 20.26
CA ALA A 250 -3.64 -22.18 20.53
C ALA A 250 -2.34 -21.37 20.45
N LEU A 251 -2.20 -20.51 19.43
CA LEU A 251 -1.04 -19.64 19.28
C LEU A 251 -0.98 -18.58 20.38
N THR A 252 -2.11 -18.00 20.78
CA THR A 252 -2.19 -17.04 21.90
C THR A 252 -1.78 -17.70 23.21
N THR A 253 -2.30 -18.90 23.47
CA THR A 253 -1.97 -19.69 24.66
C THR A 253 -0.49 -20.03 24.70
N PHE A 254 0.06 -20.49 23.57
CA PHE A 254 1.49 -20.76 23.44
C PHE A 254 2.33 -19.50 23.68
N ALA A 255 1.94 -18.36 23.11
CA ALA A 255 2.65 -17.09 23.27
C ALA A 255 2.73 -16.65 24.73
N HIS A 256 1.62 -16.73 25.48
CA HIS A 256 1.62 -16.43 26.92
C HIS A 256 2.51 -17.42 27.70
N ALA A 257 2.36 -18.72 27.46
CA ALA A 257 3.16 -19.74 28.14
C ALA A 257 4.67 -19.58 27.86
N TYR A 258 5.02 -19.21 26.63
CA TYR A 258 6.40 -18.95 26.22
C TYR A 258 6.97 -17.68 26.86
N ALA A 259 6.17 -16.60 26.95
CA ALA A 259 6.56 -15.38 27.65
C ALA A 259 6.85 -15.65 29.13
N ASP A 260 5.94 -16.33 29.83
CA ASP A 260 6.11 -16.71 31.24
C ASP A 260 7.35 -17.58 31.44
N GLN A 261 7.61 -18.52 30.52
CA GLN A 261 8.79 -19.37 30.59
C GLN A 261 10.07 -18.57 30.39
N THR A 262 10.07 -17.62 29.45
CA THR A 262 11.21 -16.74 29.18
C THR A 262 11.56 -15.88 30.39
N GLU A 263 10.55 -15.34 31.08
CA GLU A 263 10.77 -14.59 32.33
C GLU A 263 11.39 -15.47 33.42
N ARG A 264 10.85 -16.69 33.63
CA ARG A 264 11.42 -17.64 34.60
C ARG A 264 12.86 -18.03 34.26
N ASP A 265 13.15 -18.28 32.99
CA ASP A 265 14.49 -18.65 32.54
C ASP A 265 15.47 -17.49 32.73
N TYR A 266 15.03 -16.25 32.48
CA TYR A 266 15.83 -15.06 32.76
C TYR A 266 16.12 -14.90 34.26
N GLU A 267 15.13 -15.10 35.13
CA GLU A 267 15.34 -15.05 36.58
C GLU A 267 16.34 -16.10 37.05
N GLN A 268 16.23 -17.33 36.54
CA GLN A 268 17.17 -18.41 36.83
C GLN A 268 18.58 -18.06 36.35
N LEU A 269 18.71 -17.52 35.14
CA LEU A 269 19.98 -17.05 34.60
C LEU A 269 20.59 -15.95 35.49
N ALA A 270 19.80 -14.97 35.91
CA ALA A 270 20.24 -13.87 36.77
C ALA A 270 20.67 -14.35 38.17
N VAL A 271 20.01 -15.38 38.72
CA VAL A 271 20.42 -16.02 39.97
C VAL A 271 21.73 -16.78 39.80
N ALA A 272 21.86 -17.58 38.74
CA ALA A 272 23.06 -18.35 38.46
C ALA A 272 24.29 -17.45 38.21
N ALA A 273 24.08 -16.32 37.52
CA ALA A 273 25.05 -15.25 37.35
C ALA A 273 25.53 -14.66 38.69
N ARG A 274 24.59 -14.24 39.55
CA ARG A 274 24.91 -13.68 40.89
C ARG A 274 25.64 -14.67 41.79
N GLN A 275 25.37 -15.96 41.62
CA GLN A 275 26.00 -17.04 42.38
C GLN A 275 27.32 -17.52 41.75
N GLY A 276 27.77 -16.90 40.65
CA GLY A 276 29.03 -17.22 39.98
C GLY A 276 29.04 -18.59 39.29
N ARG A 277 27.87 -19.22 39.08
CA ARG A 277 27.78 -20.52 38.39
C ARG A 277 27.91 -20.41 36.87
N ILE A 278 27.66 -19.21 36.33
CA ILE A 278 27.73 -18.90 34.90
C ILE A 278 28.56 -17.63 34.76
N GLN A 279 29.53 -17.62 33.85
CA GLN A 279 30.28 -16.40 33.52
C GLN A 279 29.43 -15.48 32.66
N VAL A 280 29.35 -14.22 33.07
CA VAL A 280 28.61 -13.18 32.34
C VAL A 280 29.60 -12.08 31.96
N SER A 281 29.48 -11.54 30.74
CA SER A 281 30.27 -10.39 30.30
C SER A 281 30.12 -9.23 31.28
N SER A 282 31.24 -8.63 31.68
CA SER A 282 31.25 -7.41 32.50
C SER A 282 30.96 -6.13 31.70
N GLU A 283 30.84 -6.23 30.38
CA GLU A 283 30.63 -5.09 29.49
C GLU A 283 29.27 -5.18 28.77
N PHE A 284 28.42 -4.20 29.05
CA PHE A 284 27.33 -3.70 28.20
C PHE A 284 27.18 -2.20 28.44
#